data_AF-A0A3F3PJ26-F1
#
_entry.id   AF-A0A3F3PJ26-F1
#
_cell.length_a   1.000
_cell.length_b   1.000
_cell.length_c   1.000
_cell.angle_alpha   90.00
_cell.angle_beta   90.00
_cell.angle_gamma   90.00
#
_symmetry.space_group_name_H-M   'P 1'
#
loop_
_entity.id
_entity.type
_entity.pdbx_description
1 polymer ?
#
loop_
_entity_poly.entity_id
_entity_poly.type
_entity_poly.pdbx_seq_one_letter_code
_entity_poly.pdbx_strand_id
1 'polypeptide(L)'
;MDEEHFRTNDNDPLILGLYGVFFFYQMTNKKSYRPRHPALLWHAIAGVVELLLYYRNVRCSIGALVACLVHSFTSLALVKELPNGYPPHTRPVYQAGSILRSVLVVRAYLTQTNVDYHSSIMPLHGFVYTRALIFLLGTMGPTRSFVKNVNAPYVYAESVLGAALISVGHCHGSWSVPTYLVLVHAVGKLSLRIREKYESCREKNIPEPHWSRILRKLGFCTRGGQEVIPNAPLIGHLPTDMIGAMWTEYL
;
A
#
# COMPACT_ATOMS: atom_id res chain seq x y z
N MET A 1 8.80 -2.80 37.65
CA MET A 1 7.61 -2.48 36.82
C MET A 1 7.87 -3.14 35.51
N ASP A 2 7.39 -4.37 35.39
CA ASP A 2 7.69 -5.23 34.26
C ASP A 2 7.03 -4.64 33.01
N GLU A 3 7.87 -4.24 32.05
CA GLU A 3 7.45 -3.87 30.70
C GLU A 3 6.92 -5.13 30.03
N GLU A 4 5.64 -5.41 30.25
CA GLU A 4 4.92 -6.45 29.54
C GLU A 4 4.94 -6.05 28.06
N HIS A 5 5.89 -6.66 27.32
CA HIS A 5 5.92 -6.62 25.88
C HIS A 5 4.58 -7.17 25.43
N PHE A 6 3.67 -6.26 25.06
CA PHE A 6 2.29 -6.59 24.71
C PHE A 6 2.37 -7.63 23.59
N ARG A 7 2.12 -8.89 23.94
CA ARG A 7 2.00 -9.99 22.97
C ARG A 7 0.74 -9.70 22.17
N THR A 8 0.87 -8.87 21.15
CA THR A 8 -0.09 -8.94 20.05
C THR A 8 0.04 -10.34 19.45
N ASN A 9 -1.03 -10.86 18.89
CA ASN A 9 -1.09 -12.20 18.31
C ASN A 9 -0.25 -12.31 17.01
N ASP A 10 0.69 -11.40 16.84
CA ASP A 10 1.49 -11.21 15.66
C ASP A 10 2.78 -11.97 15.86
N ASN A 11 2.98 -12.97 15.02
CA ASN A 11 4.29 -13.59 14.89
C ASN A 11 5.20 -12.58 14.18
N ASP A 12 5.73 -11.60 14.93
CA ASP A 12 6.82 -10.72 14.49
C ASP A 12 7.92 -11.48 13.75
N PRO A 13 8.34 -12.70 14.17
CA PRO A 13 9.28 -13.51 13.42
C PRO A 13 8.80 -13.88 12.01
N LEU A 14 7.50 -14.13 11.82
CA LEU A 14 6.91 -14.43 10.52
C LEU A 14 6.91 -13.18 9.63
N ILE A 15 6.50 -12.02 10.16
CA ILE A 15 6.50 -10.76 9.41
C ILE A 15 7.94 -10.37 9.01
N LEU A 16 8.88 -10.44 9.94
CA LEU A 16 10.30 -10.19 9.69
C LEU A 16 10.88 -11.21 8.71
N GLY A 17 10.49 -12.48 8.82
CA GLY A 17 10.86 -13.53 7.86
C GLY A 17 10.38 -13.21 6.45
N LEU A 18 9.13 -12.76 6.29
CA LEU A 18 8.61 -12.32 5.00
C LEU A 18 9.35 -11.09 4.44
N TYR A 19 9.68 -10.11 5.29
CA TYR A 19 10.56 -9.00 4.87
C TYR A 19 11.91 -9.51 4.38
N GLY A 20 12.52 -10.47 5.09
CA GLY A 20 13.77 -11.10 4.68
C GLY A 20 13.68 -11.80 3.33
N VAL A 21 12.60 -12.56 3.10
CA VAL A 21 12.33 -13.23 1.81
C VAL A 21 12.21 -12.20 0.68
N PHE A 22 11.43 -11.13 0.86
CA PHE A 22 11.28 -10.11 -0.19
C PHE A 22 12.52 -9.26 -0.38
N PHE A 23 13.31 -9.04 0.67
CA PHE A 23 14.61 -8.40 0.55
C PHE A 23 15.56 -9.25 -0.30
N PHE A 24 15.65 -10.56 -0.02
CA PHE A 24 16.48 -11.47 -0.81
C PHE A 24 16.00 -11.59 -2.25
N TYR A 25 14.69 -11.65 -2.48
CA TYR A 25 14.07 -11.56 -3.81
C TYR A 25 14.52 -10.30 -4.55
N GLN A 26 14.50 -9.13 -3.89
CA GLN A 26 14.90 -7.87 -4.51
C GLN A 26 16.41 -7.78 -4.75
N MET A 27 17.23 -8.39 -3.90
CA MET A 27 18.69 -8.42 -4.05
C MET A 27 19.16 -9.36 -5.17
N THR A 28 18.53 -10.53 -5.28
CA THR A 28 18.78 -11.49 -6.37
C THR A 28 18.31 -10.94 -7.71
N ASN A 29 17.17 -10.25 -7.72
CA ASN A 29 16.71 -9.49 -8.86
C ASN A 29 17.40 -8.13 -8.95
N LYS A 30 18.61 -8.12 -9.52
CA LYS A 30 19.38 -6.89 -9.82
C LYS A 30 18.65 -5.86 -10.71
N LYS A 31 17.46 -6.21 -11.23
CA LYS A 31 16.58 -5.34 -12.03
C LYS A 31 15.22 -5.24 -11.34
N SER A 32 14.62 -4.05 -11.40
CA SER A 32 13.24 -3.83 -10.96
C SER A 32 12.35 -3.65 -12.18
N TYR A 33 11.10 -4.07 -12.05
CA TYR A 33 10.09 -3.88 -13.09
C TYR A 33 9.82 -2.40 -13.38
N ARG A 34 9.96 -1.50 -12.39
CA ARG A 34 9.56 -0.11 -12.57
C ARG A 34 10.73 0.86 -12.68
N PRO A 35 10.63 1.90 -13.52
CA PRO A 35 11.55 3.03 -13.49
C PRO A 35 11.50 3.72 -12.11
N ARG A 36 12.65 4.24 -11.66
CA ARG A 36 12.79 4.85 -10.34
C ARG A 36 11.99 6.16 -10.26
N HIS A 37 10.84 6.12 -9.59
CA HIS A 37 10.14 7.33 -9.19
C HIS A 37 10.87 7.95 -7.98
N PRO A 38 11.15 9.27 -7.95
CA PRO A 38 11.95 9.89 -6.88
C PRO A 38 11.35 9.70 -5.48
N ALA A 39 10.01 9.71 -5.37
CA ALA A 39 9.33 9.45 -4.11
C ALA A 39 9.49 8.00 -3.59
N LEU A 40 9.85 7.04 -4.44
CA LEU A 40 10.01 5.63 -4.04
C LEU A 40 11.18 5.45 -3.06
N LEU A 41 12.28 6.18 -3.26
CA LEU A 41 13.43 6.13 -2.36
C LEU A 41 13.05 6.64 -0.97
N TRP A 42 12.43 7.82 -0.91
CA TRP A 42 11.97 8.41 0.34
C TRP A 42 10.91 7.56 1.04
N HIS A 43 10.00 6.95 0.27
CA HIS A 43 9.01 6.02 0.77
C HIS A 43 9.66 4.82 1.46
N ALA A 44 10.61 4.16 0.78
CA ALA A 44 11.31 3.00 1.33
C ALA A 44 12.15 3.36 2.57
N ILE A 45 12.92 4.45 2.52
CA ILE A 45 13.74 4.90 3.65
C ILE A 45 12.85 5.22 4.86
N ALA A 46 11.76 5.97 4.65
CA ALA A 46 10.86 6.35 5.73
C ALA A 46 10.20 5.12 6.38
N GLY A 47 9.76 4.13 5.58
CA GLY A 47 9.19 2.88 6.10
C GLY A 47 10.21 2.05 6.89
N VAL A 48 11.44 1.94 6.41
CA VAL A 48 12.51 1.22 7.13
C VAL A 48 12.87 1.93 8.44
N VAL A 49 13.02 3.26 8.42
CA VAL A 49 13.30 4.05 9.64
C VAL A 49 12.19 3.90 10.66
N GLU A 50 10.92 3.98 10.23
CA GLU A 50 9.76 3.79 11.11
C GLU A 50 9.76 2.40 11.75
N LEU A 51 10.03 1.33 10.98
CA LEU A 51 10.13 -0.04 11.49
C LEU A 51 11.29 -0.21 12.48
N LEU A 52 12.46 0.33 12.17
CA LEU A 52 13.63 0.25 13.06
C LEU A 52 13.36 0.96 14.38
N LEU A 53 12.68 2.11 14.35
CA LEU A 53 12.30 2.83 15.56
C LEU A 53 11.27 2.07 16.38
N TYR A 54 10.30 1.42 15.72
CA TYR A 54 9.28 0.59 16.38
C TYR A 54 9.89 -0.62 17.09
N TYR A 55 10.75 -1.39 16.40
CA TYR A 55 11.37 -2.58 16.99
C TYR A 55 12.45 -2.25 18.03
N ARG A 56 13.02 -1.04 17.99
CA ARG A 56 14.00 -0.58 18.99
C ARG A 56 13.36 0.06 20.21
N ASN A 57 12.22 0.74 20.05
CA ASN A 57 11.61 1.52 21.11
C ASN A 57 10.10 1.32 21.13
N VAL A 58 9.60 1.09 22.34
CA VAL A 58 8.20 0.77 22.58
C VAL A 58 7.30 2.01 22.48
N ARG A 59 7.86 3.22 22.59
CA ARG A 59 7.12 4.50 22.49
C ARG A 59 7.26 5.19 21.14
N CYS A 60 6.18 5.84 20.70
CA CYS A 60 6.16 6.61 19.45
C CYS A 60 6.99 7.89 19.57
N SER A 61 8.20 7.86 19.03
CA SER A 61 9.08 9.03 18.95
C SER A 61 8.63 10.04 17.88
N ILE A 62 9.11 11.28 17.98
CA ILE A 62 8.90 12.29 16.92
C ILE A 62 9.51 11.84 15.58
N GLY A 63 10.62 11.08 15.62
CA GLY A 63 11.23 10.50 14.43
C GLY A 63 10.31 9.50 13.74
N ALA A 64 9.62 8.65 14.53
CA ALA A 64 8.65 7.70 14.00
C ALA A 64 7.42 8.40 13.40
N LEU A 65 6.94 9.46 14.07
CA LEU A 65 5.86 10.31 13.55
C LEU A 65 6.24 10.91 12.18
N VAL A 66 7.39 11.57 12.09
CA VAL A 66 7.86 12.18 10.84
C VAL A 66 8.06 11.13 9.75
N ALA A 67 8.67 9.99 10.08
CA ALA A 67 8.88 8.89 9.14
C ALA A 67 7.53 8.36 8.60
N CYS A 68 6.55 8.12 9.46
CA CYS A 68 5.22 7.65 9.05
C CYS A 68 4.49 8.66 8.15
N LEU A 69 4.59 9.97 8.46
CA LEU A 69 3.99 11.03 7.65
C LEU A 69 4.66 11.15 6.28
N VAL A 70 6.00 11.08 6.22
CA VAL A 70 6.75 11.07 4.95
C VAL A 70 6.40 9.83 4.14
N HIS A 71 6.33 8.66 4.77
CA HIS A 71 5.93 7.41 4.12
C HIS A 71 4.51 7.50 3.55
N SER A 72 3.56 7.99 4.33
CA SER A 72 2.15 8.18 3.92
C SER A 72 2.02 9.20 2.79
N PHE A 73 2.74 10.32 2.85
CA PHE A 73 2.73 11.33 1.79
C PHE A 73 3.32 10.81 0.47
N THR A 74 4.49 10.16 0.55
CA THR A 74 5.15 9.56 -0.62
C THR A 74 4.32 8.42 -1.20
N SER A 75 3.60 7.65 -0.38
CA SER A 75 2.62 6.65 -0.81
C SER A 75 1.52 7.28 -1.68
N LEU A 76 0.91 8.38 -1.23
CA LEU A 76 -0.11 9.09 -2.02
C LEU A 76 0.42 9.57 -3.38
N ALA A 77 1.67 10.06 -3.41
CA ALA A 77 2.32 10.47 -4.65
C ALA A 77 2.54 9.28 -5.60
N LEU A 78 2.97 8.13 -5.09
CA LEU A 78 3.19 6.90 -5.88
C LEU A 78 1.88 6.30 -6.41
N VAL A 79 0.80 6.36 -5.62
CA VAL A 79 -0.51 5.80 -5.98
C VAL A 79 -1.16 6.54 -7.14
N LYS A 80 -0.89 7.85 -7.25
CA LYS A 80 -1.39 8.69 -8.34
C LYS A 80 -1.04 8.09 -9.71
N GLU A 81 0.18 7.61 -9.89
CA GLU A 81 0.65 7.08 -11.17
C GLU A 81 0.62 5.55 -11.22
N LEU A 82 -0.07 4.91 -10.27
CA LEU A 82 -0.11 3.45 -10.18
C LEU A 82 -0.76 2.84 -11.44
N PRO A 83 0.00 2.05 -12.24
CA PRO A 83 -0.51 1.41 -13.44
C PRO A 83 -1.15 0.03 -13.17
N ASN A 84 -0.77 -0.62 -12.07
CA ASN A 84 -1.16 -2.00 -11.79
C ASN A 84 -2.55 -2.08 -11.14
N GLY A 85 -3.25 -3.19 -11.43
CA GLY A 85 -4.55 -3.49 -10.86
C GLY A 85 -5.69 -2.78 -11.57
N TYR A 86 -6.80 -2.61 -10.87
CA TYR A 86 -7.96 -1.87 -11.35
C TYR A 86 -8.04 -0.53 -10.60
N PRO A 87 -7.62 0.58 -11.23
CA PRO A 87 -7.42 1.86 -10.53
C PRO A 87 -8.59 2.36 -9.68
N PRO A 88 -9.87 2.23 -10.11
CA PRO A 88 -11.01 2.64 -9.29
C PRO A 88 -11.16 1.88 -7.95
N HIS A 89 -10.63 0.67 -7.84
CA HIS A 89 -10.65 -0.10 -6.58
C HIS A 89 -9.30 -0.02 -5.86
N THR A 90 -8.19 -0.19 -6.58
CA THR A 90 -6.86 -0.29 -6.00
C THR A 90 -6.37 1.02 -5.40
N ARG A 91 -6.62 2.17 -6.04
CA ARG A 91 -6.10 3.46 -5.56
C ARG A 91 -6.76 3.93 -4.25
N PRO A 92 -8.10 3.89 -4.11
CA PRO A 92 -8.74 4.24 -2.84
C PRO A 92 -8.25 3.39 -1.66
N VAL A 93 -7.93 2.12 -1.88
CA VAL A 93 -7.39 1.20 -0.86
C VAL A 93 -6.04 1.70 -0.33
N TYR A 94 -5.10 2.03 -1.22
CA TYR A 94 -3.81 2.60 -0.81
C TYR A 94 -3.94 4.00 -0.18
N GLN A 95 -4.81 4.85 -0.73
CA GLN A 95 -5.01 6.22 -0.23
C GLN A 95 -5.62 6.21 1.16
N ALA A 96 -6.66 5.40 1.39
CA ALA A 96 -7.25 5.20 2.69
C ALA A 96 -6.22 4.67 3.69
N GLY A 97 -5.37 3.73 3.28
CA GLY A 97 -4.30 3.21 4.14
C GLY A 97 -3.34 4.30 4.57
N SER A 98 -2.91 5.15 3.63
CA SER A 98 -1.99 6.27 3.90
C SER A 98 -2.61 7.32 4.84
N ILE A 99 -3.90 7.64 4.65
CA ILE A 99 -4.65 8.55 5.52
C ILE A 99 -4.80 7.95 6.92
N LEU A 100 -5.27 6.71 7.02
CA LEU A 100 -5.48 6.01 8.28
C LEU A 100 -4.18 5.95 9.10
N ARG A 101 -3.06 5.56 8.46
CA ARG A 101 -1.73 5.55 9.09
C ARG A 101 -1.36 6.89 9.70
N SER A 102 -1.57 7.97 8.95
CA SER A 102 -1.25 9.33 9.40
C SER A 102 -2.06 9.72 10.64
N VAL A 103 -3.33 9.33 10.71
CA VAL A 103 -4.18 9.55 11.90
C VAL A 103 -3.72 8.69 13.08
N LEU A 104 -3.45 7.40 12.84
CA LEU A 104 -3.03 6.46 13.89
C LEU A 104 -1.69 6.84 14.52
N VAL A 105 -0.70 7.27 13.73
CA VAL A 105 0.61 7.67 14.27
C VAL A 105 0.53 8.99 15.04
N VAL A 106 -0.31 9.94 14.62
CA VAL A 106 -0.55 11.17 15.38
C VAL A 106 -1.20 10.84 16.72
N ARG A 107 -2.21 9.96 16.73
CA ARG A 107 -2.80 9.47 17.97
C ARG A 107 -1.76 8.78 18.85
N ALA A 108 -0.96 7.88 18.31
CA ALA A 108 0.09 7.18 19.04
C ALA A 108 1.12 8.14 19.65
N TYR A 109 1.47 9.21 18.93
CA TYR A 109 2.36 10.25 19.44
C TYR A 109 1.72 11.08 20.56
N LEU A 110 0.41 11.32 20.53
CA LEU A 110 -0.28 12.06 21.58
C LEU A 110 -0.54 11.21 22.82
N THR A 111 -0.94 9.96 22.66
CA THR A 111 -1.28 9.06 23.77
C THR A 111 -0.06 8.38 24.37
N GLN A 112 1.02 8.25 23.59
CA GLN A 112 2.26 7.57 23.97
C GLN A 112 2.05 6.12 24.46
N THR A 113 0.96 5.47 24.01
CA THR A 113 0.66 4.08 24.36
C THR A 113 1.24 3.12 23.33
N ASN A 114 1.71 1.98 23.81
CA ASN A 114 2.30 0.92 22.97
C ASN A 114 1.26 0.36 21.98
N VAL A 115 0.00 0.26 22.42
CA VAL A 115 -1.13 -0.26 21.63
C VAL A 115 -1.46 0.65 20.45
N ASP A 116 -1.50 1.96 20.68
CA ASP A 116 -1.75 2.91 19.59
C ASP A 116 -0.55 2.94 18.62
N TYR A 117 0.69 2.86 19.13
CA TYR A 117 1.87 2.83 18.27
C TYR A 117 1.91 1.56 17.42
N HIS A 118 1.68 0.39 18.02
CA HIS A 118 1.51 -0.87 17.31
C HIS A 118 0.46 -0.78 16.19
N SER A 119 -0.73 -0.26 16.52
CA SER A 119 -1.82 -0.10 15.54
C SER A 119 -1.42 0.83 14.38
N SER A 120 -0.57 1.84 14.62
CA SER A 120 -0.05 2.69 13.54
C SER A 120 0.94 1.96 12.63
N ILE A 121 1.64 0.94 13.13
CA ILE A 121 2.61 0.15 12.35
C ILE A 121 1.92 -0.91 11.52
N MET A 122 0.87 -1.56 12.01
CA MET A 122 0.25 -2.70 11.34
C MET A 122 -0.07 -2.48 9.84
N PRO A 123 -0.66 -1.34 9.42
CA PRO A 123 -0.91 -1.11 7.99
C PRO A 123 0.37 -1.01 7.12
N LEU A 124 1.55 -0.82 7.70
CA LEU A 124 2.84 -0.79 6.99
C LEU A 124 3.17 -2.17 6.43
N HIS A 125 2.86 -3.21 7.22
CA HIS A 125 3.03 -4.61 6.83
C HIS A 125 2.11 -5.02 5.68
N GLY A 126 1.09 -4.23 5.36
CA GLY A 126 0.25 -4.41 4.17
C GLY A 126 1.05 -4.54 2.87
N PHE A 127 2.23 -3.92 2.76
CA PHE A 127 3.13 -4.11 1.61
C PHE A 127 3.57 -5.58 1.47
N VAL A 128 4.01 -6.20 2.56
CA VAL A 128 4.50 -7.57 2.60
C VAL A 128 3.37 -8.56 2.31
N TYR A 129 2.21 -8.37 2.95
CA TYR A 129 1.03 -9.17 2.70
C TYR A 129 0.56 -9.05 1.24
N THR A 130 0.63 -7.86 0.65
CA THR A 130 0.26 -7.65 -0.77
C THR A 130 1.15 -8.50 -1.66
N ARG A 131 2.46 -8.53 -1.42
CA ARG A 131 3.40 -9.33 -2.23
C ARG A 131 3.18 -10.82 -2.08
N ALA A 132 2.93 -11.29 -0.85
CA ALA A 132 2.62 -12.69 -0.59
C ALA A 132 1.32 -13.12 -1.30
N LEU A 133 0.27 -12.29 -1.22
CA LEU A 133 -1.01 -12.57 -1.89
C LEU A 133 -0.90 -12.50 -3.41
N ILE A 134 -0.14 -11.55 -3.98
CA ILE A 134 0.09 -11.51 -5.44
C ILE A 134 0.76 -12.79 -5.92
N PHE A 135 1.76 -13.28 -5.18
CA PHE A 135 2.42 -14.54 -5.50
C PHE A 135 1.43 -15.71 -5.42
N LEU A 136 0.73 -15.84 -4.29
CA LEU A 136 -0.22 -16.94 -4.04
C LEU A 136 -1.35 -16.96 -5.09
N LEU A 137 -2.07 -15.85 -5.23
CA LEU A 137 -3.17 -15.72 -6.20
C LEU A 137 -2.67 -15.81 -7.64
N GLY A 138 -1.45 -15.34 -7.92
CA GLY A 138 -0.80 -15.54 -9.22
C GLY A 138 -0.55 -17.01 -9.55
N THR A 139 -0.20 -17.83 -8.56
CA THR A 139 -0.04 -19.28 -8.74
C THR A 139 -1.37 -20.05 -8.79
N MET A 140 -2.46 -19.49 -8.24
CA MET A 140 -3.79 -20.11 -8.20
C MET A 140 -4.74 -19.59 -9.28
N GLY A 141 -4.27 -18.75 -10.19
CA GLY A 141 -5.12 -18.12 -11.21
C GLY A 141 -5.72 -19.13 -12.21
N PRO A 142 -6.70 -18.69 -13.02
CA PRO A 142 -7.50 -19.56 -13.89
C PRO A 142 -6.73 -20.11 -15.10
N THR A 143 -5.44 -19.80 -15.24
CA THR A 143 -4.60 -20.28 -16.35
C THR A 143 -3.33 -20.92 -15.82
N ARG A 144 -2.72 -21.81 -16.61
CA ARG A 144 -1.40 -22.39 -16.29
C ARG A 144 -0.22 -21.43 -16.46
N SER A 145 -0.46 -20.18 -16.86
CA SER A 145 0.60 -19.20 -17.03
C SER A 145 0.68 -18.29 -15.80
N PHE A 146 1.73 -18.48 -14.99
CA PHE A 146 2.03 -17.58 -13.86
C PHE A 146 2.08 -16.12 -14.30
N VAL A 147 2.75 -15.81 -15.42
CA VAL A 147 2.85 -14.44 -15.97
C VAL A 147 1.47 -13.87 -16.28
N LYS A 148 0.58 -14.64 -16.92
CA LYS A 148 -0.77 -14.17 -17.24
C LYS A 148 -1.59 -13.92 -15.98
N ASN A 149 -1.49 -14.81 -14.99
CA ASN A 149 -2.23 -14.71 -13.74
C ASN A 149 -1.73 -13.54 -12.88
N VAL A 150 -0.41 -13.41 -12.65
CA VAL A 150 0.18 -12.40 -11.76
C VAL A 150 -0.01 -10.97 -12.28
N ASN A 151 -0.14 -10.80 -13.61
CA ASN A 151 -0.44 -9.51 -14.23
C ASN A 151 -1.94 -9.24 -14.37
N ALA A 152 -2.81 -10.16 -13.94
CA ALA A 152 -4.24 -9.94 -14.04
C ALA A 152 -4.69 -8.81 -13.09
N PRO A 153 -5.50 -7.83 -13.56
CA PRO A 153 -5.90 -6.69 -12.74
C PRO A 153 -6.63 -7.08 -11.45
N TYR A 154 -7.43 -8.15 -11.47
CA TYR A 154 -8.16 -8.63 -10.31
C TYR A 154 -7.23 -9.22 -9.25
N VAL A 155 -6.21 -10.02 -9.63
CA VAL A 155 -5.21 -10.56 -8.69
C VAL A 155 -4.55 -9.43 -7.91
N TYR A 156 -4.14 -8.37 -8.60
CA TYR A 156 -3.53 -7.22 -7.94
C TYR A 156 -4.53 -6.47 -7.05
N ALA A 157 -5.76 -6.22 -7.53
CA ALA A 157 -6.77 -5.51 -6.75
C ALA A 157 -7.20 -6.26 -5.49
N GLU A 158 -7.45 -7.56 -5.59
CA GLU A 158 -7.79 -8.45 -4.48
C GLU A 158 -6.63 -8.58 -3.50
N SER A 159 -5.40 -8.75 -3.98
CA SER A 159 -4.21 -8.82 -3.11
C SER A 159 -4.03 -7.56 -2.30
N VAL A 160 -4.21 -6.38 -2.91
CA VAL A 160 -4.05 -5.09 -2.22
C VAL A 160 -5.16 -4.89 -1.19
N LEU A 161 -6.41 -5.20 -1.53
CA LEU A 161 -7.53 -5.11 -0.58
C LEU A 161 -7.39 -6.13 0.57
N GLY A 162 -7.13 -7.40 0.24
CA GLY A 162 -6.95 -8.47 1.21
C GLY A 162 -5.79 -8.19 2.16
N ALA A 163 -4.64 -7.75 1.63
CA ALA A 163 -3.49 -7.36 2.45
C ALA A 163 -3.80 -6.18 3.38
N ALA A 164 -4.54 -5.18 2.88
CA ALA A 164 -4.97 -4.07 3.71
C ALA A 164 -5.90 -4.54 4.83
N LEU A 165 -6.87 -5.41 4.54
CA LEU A 165 -7.79 -5.96 5.54
C LEU A 165 -7.08 -6.81 6.60
N ILE A 166 -6.14 -7.67 6.18
CA ILE A 166 -5.28 -8.43 7.11
C ILE A 166 -4.54 -7.44 8.00
N SER A 167 -3.80 -6.50 7.42
CA SER A 167 -2.98 -5.54 8.17
C SER A 167 -3.79 -4.68 9.14
N VAL A 168 -4.93 -4.15 8.71
CA VAL A 168 -5.80 -3.32 9.56
C VAL A 168 -6.53 -4.17 10.60
N GLY A 169 -6.81 -5.43 10.31
CA GLY A 169 -7.39 -6.39 11.24
C GLY A 169 -6.50 -6.66 12.46
N HIS A 170 -5.19 -6.47 12.33
CA HIS A 170 -4.25 -6.53 13.46
C HIS A 170 -4.21 -5.25 14.30
N CYS A 171 -4.79 -4.14 13.83
CA CYS A 171 -4.93 -2.95 14.66
C CYS A 171 -5.85 -3.20 15.86
N HIS A 172 -5.61 -2.51 16.97
CA HIS A 172 -6.42 -2.66 18.16
C HIS A 172 -7.86 -2.16 17.98
N GLY A 173 -8.82 -3.00 18.39
CA GLY A 173 -10.24 -2.68 18.44
C GLY A 173 -11.01 -3.16 17.20
N SER A 174 -12.25 -3.60 17.40
CA SER A 174 -13.14 -4.13 16.35
C SER A 174 -13.59 -3.10 15.31
N TRP A 175 -13.27 -1.82 15.52
CA TRP A 175 -13.66 -0.70 14.67
C TRP A 175 -12.67 -0.41 13.54
N SER A 176 -11.44 -0.93 13.59
CA SER A 176 -10.36 -0.62 12.63
C SER A 176 -10.75 -0.96 11.19
N VAL A 177 -11.23 -2.19 10.96
CA VAL A 177 -11.65 -2.68 9.64
C VAL A 177 -12.89 -1.93 9.12
N PRO A 178 -14.00 -1.79 9.88
CA PRO A 178 -15.13 -0.97 9.46
C PRO A 178 -14.75 0.47 9.10
N THR A 179 -13.94 1.13 9.94
CA THR A 179 -13.47 2.50 9.69
C THR A 179 -12.63 2.58 8.42
N TYR A 180 -11.75 1.60 8.20
CA TYR A 180 -10.97 1.52 6.97
C TYR A 180 -11.85 1.35 5.74
N LEU A 181 -12.84 0.45 5.76
CA LEU A 181 -13.75 0.25 4.63
C LEU A 181 -14.58 1.49 4.31
N VAL A 182 -15.10 2.18 5.35
CA VAL A 182 -15.78 3.47 5.18
C VAL A 182 -14.86 4.51 4.57
N LEU A 183 -13.59 4.55 5.00
CA LEU A 183 -12.60 5.48 4.45
C LEU A 183 -12.26 5.15 2.98
N VAL A 184 -12.10 3.88 2.63
CA VAL A 184 -11.91 3.42 1.24
C VAL A 184 -13.08 3.88 0.37
N HIS A 185 -14.31 3.65 0.83
CA HIS A 185 -15.50 4.07 0.12
C HIS A 185 -15.57 5.59 -0.04
N ALA A 186 -15.34 6.35 1.04
CA ALA A 186 -15.36 7.80 1.04
C ALA A 186 -14.31 8.39 0.08
N VAL A 187 -13.08 7.87 0.11
CA VAL A 187 -11.99 8.27 -0.79
C VAL A 187 -12.33 7.92 -2.24
N GLY A 188 -12.91 6.75 -2.48
CA GLY A 188 -13.39 6.34 -3.81
C GLY A 188 -14.44 7.31 -4.34
N LYS A 189 -15.47 7.64 -3.57
CA LYS A 189 -16.51 8.61 -3.96
C LYS A 189 -15.94 10.02 -4.14
N LEU A 190 -14.99 10.43 -3.30
CA LEU A 190 -14.30 11.71 -3.44
C LEU A 190 -13.53 11.78 -4.76
N SER A 191 -12.81 10.72 -5.12
CA SER A 191 -12.08 10.64 -6.39
C SER A 191 -12.99 10.81 -7.61
N LEU A 192 -14.18 10.17 -7.58
CA LEU A 192 -15.18 10.29 -8.63
C LEU A 192 -15.73 11.71 -8.73
N ARG A 193 -16.07 12.35 -7.61
CA ARG A 193 -16.57 13.73 -7.60
C ARG A 193 -15.53 14.73 -8.10
N ILE A 194 -14.26 14.56 -7.73
CA ILE A 194 -13.16 15.40 -8.25
C ILE A 194 -13.03 15.22 -9.75
N ARG A 195 -13.13 13.97 -10.24
CA ARG A 195 -13.08 13.67 -11.67
C ARG A 195 -14.23 14.30 -12.44
N GLU A 196 -15.47 14.09 -11.99
CA GLU A 196 -16.67 14.69 -12.59
C GLU A 196 -16.57 16.21 -12.63
N LYS A 197 -16.06 16.82 -11.55
CA LYS A 197 -15.87 18.27 -11.49
C LYS A 197 -14.80 18.74 -12.48
N TYR A 198 -13.69 18.02 -12.58
CA TYR A 198 -12.61 18.31 -13.53
C TYR A 198 -13.09 18.19 -14.99
N GLU A 199 -13.79 17.10 -15.32
CA GLU A 199 -14.35 16.87 -16.66
C GLU A 199 -15.39 17.94 -17.02
N SER A 200 -16.31 18.26 -16.11
CA SER A 200 -17.31 19.33 -16.32
C SER A 200 -16.67 20.72 -16.50
N CYS A 201 -15.62 21.03 -15.74
CA CYS A 201 -14.88 22.28 -15.90
C CYS A 201 -14.16 22.34 -17.26
N ARG A 202 -13.57 21.21 -17.69
CA ARG A 202 -12.89 21.09 -18.99
C ARG A 202 -13.87 21.26 -20.15
N GLU A 203 -15.02 20.59 -20.10
CA GLU A 203 -16.07 20.69 -21.14
C GLU A 203 -16.62 22.11 -21.26
N LYS A 204 -16.80 22.80 -20.13
CA LYS A 204 -17.32 24.17 -20.10
C LYS A 204 -16.24 25.23 -20.33
N ASN A 205 -14.97 24.85 -20.55
CA ASN A 205 -13.83 25.75 -20.65
C ASN A 205 -13.71 26.76 -19.49
N ILE A 206 -14.08 26.35 -18.28
CA ILE A 206 -14.00 27.17 -17.06
C ILE A 206 -12.81 26.75 -16.19
N PRO A 207 -12.19 27.67 -15.43
CA PRO A 207 -11.09 27.35 -14.54
C PRO A 207 -11.53 26.37 -13.43
N GLU A 208 -10.68 25.38 -13.15
CA GLU A 208 -10.89 24.40 -12.09
C GLU A 208 -10.82 25.09 -10.71
N PRO A 209 -11.76 24.81 -9.78
CA PRO A 209 -11.70 25.31 -8.41
C PRO A 209 -10.38 24.97 -7.72
N HIS A 210 -9.87 25.87 -6.87
CA HIS A 210 -8.60 25.70 -6.16
C HIS A 210 -8.52 24.38 -5.37
N TRP A 211 -9.57 24.02 -4.64
CA TRP A 211 -9.61 22.79 -3.83
C TRP A 211 -9.52 21.52 -4.70
N SER A 212 -10.21 21.48 -5.84
CA SER A 212 -10.20 20.33 -6.77
C SER A 212 -8.79 20.10 -7.33
N ARG A 213 -8.14 21.20 -7.72
CA ARG A 213 -6.76 21.19 -8.20
C ARG A 213 -5.78 20.70 -7.13
N ILE A 214 -5.96 21.09 -5.87
CA ILE A 214 -5.13 20.62 -4.74
C ILE A 214 -5.33 19.12 -4.54
N LEU A 215 -6.57 18.64 -4.43
CA LEU A 215 -6.86 17.22 -4.22
C LEU A 215 -6.34 16.36 -5.38
N ARG A 216 -6.46 16.85 -6.62
CA ARG A 216 -5.89 16.19 -7.80
C ARG A 216 -4.35 16.14 -7.74
N LYS A 217 -3.70 17.20 -7.26
CA LYS A 217 -2.24 17.20 -7.05
C LYS A 217 -1.82 16.21 -5.98
N LEU A 218 -2.60 16.07 -4.91
CA LEU A 218 -2.39 15.12 -3.80
C LEU A 218 -2.66 13.65 -4.18
N GLY A 219 -3.11 13.38 -5.41
CA GLY A 219 -3.25 12.01 -5.92
C GLY A 219 -4.68 11.47 -5.92
N PHE A 220 -5.67 12.22 -5.42
CA PHE A 220 -7.08 11.78 -5.35
C PHE A 220 -7.77 11.69 -6.72
N CYS A 221 -7.16 12.19 -7.79
CA CYS A 221 -7.65 12.03 -9.16
C CYS A 221 -6.47 12.05 -10.14
N THR A 222 -6.49 11.19 -11.15
CA THR A 222 -5.58 11.30 -12.30
C THR A 222 -6.23 12.09 -13.42
N ARG A 223 -5.41 12.67 -14.32
CA ARG A 223 -5.92 13.27 -15.57
C ARG A 223 -6.73 12.21 -16.31
N GLY A 224 -7.98 12.54 -16.65
CA GLY A 224 -8.81 11.69 -17.50
C GLY A 224 -8.09 11.42 -18.83
N GLY A 225 -8.00 10.15 -19.22
CA GLY A 225 -7.41 9.72 -20.49
C GLY A 225 -6.21 8.79 -20.40
N GLN A 226 -5.72 8.40 -19.21
CA GLN A 226 -4.86 7.21 -19.14
C GLN A 226 -5.75 5.97 -19.26
N GLU A 227 -6.00 5.58 -20.52
CA GLU A 227 -6.04 4.17 -20.91
C GLU A 227 -4.99 3.41 -20.08
N VAL A 228 -5.32 2.18 -19.69
CA VAL A 228 -4.36 1.19 -19.16
C VAL A 228 -3.02 1.46 -19.82
N ILE A 229 -2.03 1.96 -19.07
CA ILE A 229 -0.73 2.33 -19.66
C ILE A 229 -0.28 1.08 -20.44
N PRO A 230 -0.23 1.11 -21.79
CA PRO A 230 -0.04 -0.11 -22.58
C PRO A 230 1.29 -0.80 -22.27
N ASN A 231 2.19 -0.06 -21.62
CA ASN A 231 3.56 -0.44 -21.27
C ASN A 231 3.78 -0.52 -19.75
N ALA A 232 2.73 -0.79 -18.96
CA ALA A 232 2.94 -1.17 -17.57
C ALA A 232 3.88 -2.39 -17.54
N PRO A 233 5.00 -2.32 -16.80
CA PRO A 233 5.99 -3.37 -16.86
C PRO A 233 5.40 -4.68 -16.33
N LEU A 234 5.37 -5.70 -17.19
CA LEU A 234 4.88 -7.03 -16.85
C LEU A 234 5.75 -7.66 -15.77
N ILE A 235 5.10 -8.23 -14.77
CA ILE A 235 5.69 -8.97 -13.66
C ILE A 235 5.78 -10.46 -14.06
N GLY A 236 6.72 -11.21 -13.49
CA GLY A 236 6.84 -12.66 -13.72
C GLY A 236 7.96 -13.07 -14.68
N HIS A 237 8.85 -12.15 -15.06
CA HIS A 237 9.96 -12.39 -15.99
C HIS A 237 11.34 -12.33 -15.33
N LEU A 238 11.42 -12.03 -14.03
CA LEU A 238 12.68 -11.99 -13.30
C LEU A 238 13.14 -13.41 -12.92
N PRO A 239 14.45 -13.65 -12.72
CA PRO A 239 14.97 -14.98 -12.42
C PRO A 239 14.26 -15.70 -11.28
N THR A 240 13.94 -15.02 -10.18
CA THR A 240 13.25 -15.64 -9.04
C THR A 240 11.76 -15.89 -9.29
N ASP A 241 11.16 -15.25 -10.30
CA ASP A 241 9.76 -15.50 -10.67
C ASP A 241 9.57 -16.85 -11.38
N MET A 242 10.67 -17.47 -11.84
CA MET A 242 10.66 -18.84 -12.35
C MET A 242 10.08 -19.83 -11.33
N ILE A 243 10.23 -19.57 -10.03
CA ILE A 243 9.60 -20.38 -8.99
C ILE A 243 8.08 -20.40 -9.17
N GLY A 244 7.46 -19.23 -9.38
CA GLY A 244 6.01 -19.15 -9.64
C GLY A 244 5.61 -19.88 -10.91
N ALA A 245 6.41 -19.77 -11.98
CA ALA A 245 6.18 -20.49 -13.23
C ALA A 245 6.24 -22.02 -13.04
N MET A 246 7.24 -22.53 -12.32
CA MET A 246 7.33 -23.96 -11.98
C MET A 246 6.09 -24.43 -11.22
N TRP A 247 5.67 -23.69 -10.19
CA TRP A 247 4.48 -24.06 -9.41
C TRP A 247 3.21 -24.15 -10.25
N THR A 248 3.03 -23.28 -11.24
CA THR A 248 1.89 -23.33 -12.16
C THR A 248 1.95 -24.43 -13.21
N GLU A 249 3.15 -24.99 -13.48
CA GLU A 249 3.33 -26.08 -14.46
C GLU A 249 3.08 -27.47 -13.85
N TYR A 250 3.37 -27.65 -12.55
CA TYR A 250 3.23 -28.93 -11.85
C TYR A 250 1.87 -29.16 -11.16
N LEU A 251 0.93 -28.21 -11.29
CA LEU A 251 -0.47 -28.29 -10.83
C LEU A 251 -1.45 -28.32 -12.02
#